data_AF-A0A421J2T4-F1
#
_entry.id   AF-A0A421J2T4-F1
#
_cell.length_a   1.000
_cell.length_b   1.000
_cell.length_c   1.000
_cell.angle_alpha   90.00
_cell.angle_beta   90.00
_cell.angle_gamma   90.00
#
_symmetry.space_group_name_H-M   'P 1'
#
loop_
_entity.id
_entity.type
_entity.pdbx_description
1 polymer ?
#
loop_
_entity_poly.entity_id
_entity_poly.type
_entity_poly.pdbx_seq_one_letter_code
_entity_poly.pdbx_strand_id
1 'polypeptide(L)'
;MFRTATPFSGSLRPHNVNSGTIVAVRTLKRRPAYPQTYQPKLADKTHPTKDHSSFFQRHLKAWLGPRNVRGEYYRNKYYYPPQNHKPNYIVPDGNTVVDPSKPETNNDRRMGNTKRGPSLQPFPQNPYCKTALMISNELKDTIYHQVQEGAHIQELAHKYGIKLERVEAIVRLQEIERGWKKDNKISPDMEKFANVMYKMFPLFEPPVDAENLTEIPTPQRTLHQRFLTISESEPFGPVDAAEIFGLEPAQQTLDNLTEFKDTTADSKARTNEVLIGKQKQGDSAVFKFTRAQSGDVGFRYGASRRDRKKDRAIGFDKAGKMVNMV
;
A
#
# COMPACT_ATOMS: atom_id res chain seq x y z
N MET A 1 43.38 53.06 0.76
CA MET A 1 43.94 51.69 0.93
C MET A 1 43.12 50.74 0.08
N PHE A 2 43.56 50.53 -1.16
CA PHE A 2 42.89 49.66 -2.13
C PHE A 2 43.35 48.22 -1.89
N ARG A 3 42.41 47.32 -1.55
CA ARG A 3 42.65 45.88 -1.50
C ARG A 3 42.32 45.29 -2.87
N THR A 4 43.32 44.68 -3.48
CA THR A 4 43.27 43.96 -4.75
C THR A 4 42.49 42.66 -4.60
N ALA A 5 41.47 42.47 -5.45
CA ALA A 5 40.72 41.24 -5.55
C ALA A 5 41.50 40.24 -6.44
N THR A 6 41.80 39.07 -5.89
CA THR A 6 42.34 37.92 -6.64
C THR A 6 41.21 37.23 -7.42
N PRO A 7 41.37 36.94 -8.73
CA PRO A 7 40.35 36.22 -9.49
C PRO A 7 40.35 34.73 -9.15
N PHE A 8 39.18 34.24 -8.72
CA PHE A 8 38.91 32.83 -8.47
C PHE A 8 38.71 32.11 -9.81
N SER A 9 39.70 31.36 -10.28
CA SER A 9 39.60 30.54 -11.50
C SER A 9 38.78 29.27 -11.22
N GLY A 10 37.45 29.39 -11.21
CA GLY A 10 36.54 28.25 -11.18
C GLY A 10 36.36 27.69 -12.59
N SER A 11 37.06 26.60 -12.92
CA SER A 11 36.81 25.86 -14.17
C SER A 11 35.39 25.28 -14.13
N LEU A 12 34.49 25.82 -14.94
CA LEU A 12 33.20 25.24 -15.28
C LEU A 12 33.45 23.87 -15.93
N ARG A 13 33.12 22.78 -15.22
CA ARG A 13 33.05 21.46 -15.82
C ARG A 13 31.78 21.38 -16.67
N PRO A 14 31.83 20.99 -17.94
CA PRO A 14 30.63 20.78 -18.74
C PRO A 14 29.82 19.59 -18.17
N HIS A 15 28.52 19.80 -18.02
CA HIS A 15 27.54 18.73 -17.80
C HIS A 15 27.61 17.78 -18.99
N ASN A 16 28.14 16.58 -18.75
CA ASN A 16 28.14 15.52 -19.74
C ASN A 16 26.74 14.90 -19.81
N VAL A 17 25.97 15.30 -20.83
CA VAL A 17 24.75 14.62 -21.26
C VAL A 17 25.20 13.32 -21.91
N ASN A 18 25.28 12.25 -21.12
CA ASN A 18 25.57 10.92 -21.64
C ASN A 18 24.36 10.40 -22.41
N SER A 19 24.44 10.52 -23.73
CA SER A 19 23.83 9.63 -24.70
C SER A 19 24.11 8.18 -24.34
N GLY A 20 23.13 7.30 -24.62
CA GLY A 20 23.08 5.90 -24.21
C GLY A 20 24.29 5.06 -24.65
N THR A 21 25.36 5.14 -23.87
CA THR A 21 26.49 4.23 -23.91
C THR A 21 26.29 3.21 -22.80
N ILE A 22 26.08 1.96 -23.18
CA ILE A 22 26.18 0.82 -22.26
C ILE A 22 27.64 0.77 -21.80
N VAL A 23 27.94 1.47 -20.71
CA VAL A 23 29.21 1.31 -20.00
C VAL A 23 29.19 -0.12 -19.47
N ALA A 24 29.94 -0.99 -20.13
CA ALA A 24 30.14 -2.36 -19.69
C ALA A 24 30.68 -2.32 -18.25
N VAL A 25 29.84 -2.71 -17.30
CA VAL A 25 30.17 -2.77 -15.86
C VAL A 25 31.12 -3.95 -15.62
N ARG A 26 32.36 -3.86 -16.12
CA ARG A 26 33.35 -4.94 -16.06
C ARG A 26 34.12 -5.01 -14.73
N THR A 27 33.76 -4.24 -13.70
CA THR A 27 34.47 -4.24 -12.41
C THR A 27 33.56 -4.14 -11.17
N LEU A 28 32.30 -4.58 -11.26
CA LEU A 28 31.54 -4.89 -10.03
C LEU A 28 32.12 -6.17 -9.40
N LYS A 29 33.07 -6.01 -8.48
CA LYS A 29 33.51 -7.12 -7.63
C LYS A 29 32.33 -7.59 -6.77
N ARG A 30 32.09 -8.90 -6.72
CA ARG A 30 31.13 -9.50 -5.80
C ARG A 30 31.53 -9.14 -4.37
N ARG A 31 30.71 -8.33 -3.68
CA ARG A 31 30.91 -7.96 -2.28
C ARG A 31 29.98 -8.79 -1.40
N PRO A 32 30.50 -9.56 -0.44
CA PRO A 32 29.66 -10.19 0.58
C PRO A 32 28.92 -9.10 1.40
N ALA A 33 27.66 -9.36 1.75
CA ALA A 33 26.78 -8.40 2.40
C ALA A 33 27.01 -8.32 3.92
N TYR A 34 28.16 -7.79 4.32
CA TYR A 34 28.45 -7.52 5.73
C TYR A 34 27.51 -6.43 6.30
N PRO A 35 27.14 -6.50 7.59
CA PRO A 35 26.39 -5.42 8.25
C PRO A 35 27.12 -4.08 8.11
N GLN A 36 26.43 -3.07 7.58
CA GLN A 36 27.01 -1.75 7.33
C GLN A 36 26.65 -0.74 8.43
N THR A 37 25.52 -0.93 9.12
CA THR A 37 24.96 0.04 10.06
C THR A 37 25.48 -0.11 11.48
N TYR A 38 26.05 -1.26 11.82
CA TYR A 38 26.63 -1.55 13.13
C TYR A 38 27.81 -2.51 13.00
N GLN A 39 28.62 -2.57 14.06
CA GLN A 39 29.70 -3.55 14.17
C GLN A 39 29.15 -4.87 14.74
N PRO A 40 29.17 -5.96 13.96
CA PRO A 40 28.58 -7.22 14.38
C PRO A 40 29.38 -7.91 15.47
N LYS A 41 28.70 -8.28 16.56
CA LYS A 41 29.23 -9.24 17.54
C LYS A 41 29.13 -10.63 16.94
N LEU A 42 30.19 -11.42 17.01
CA LEU A 42 30.22 -12.78 16.48
C LEU A 42 30.09 -13.76 17.65
N ALA A 43 29.25 -14.80 17.48
CA ALA A 43 29.23 -15.91 18.43
C ALA A 43 30.59 -16.62 18.44
N ASP A 44 31.07 -17.04 19.61
CA ASP A 44 32.32 -17.78 19.70
C ASP A 44 32.22 -19.13 18.98
N LYS A 45 33.36 -19.59 18.49
CA LYS A 45 33.45 -20.93 17.90
C LYS A 45 33.32 -21.96 19.02
N THR A 46 32.58 -23.03 18.78
CA THR A 46 32.46 -24.14 19.74
C THR A 46 33.79 -24.86 19.92
N HIS A 47 34.57 -24.97 18.84
CA HIS A 47 35.92 -25.52 18.87
C HIS A 47 36.80 -24.82 17.82
N PRO A 48 38.03 -24.37 18.14
CA PRO A 48 38.85 -23.56 17.23
C PRO A 48 39.07 -24.18 15.84
N THR A 49 39.31 -25.49 15.79
CA THR A 49 39.66 -26.21 14.54
C THR A 49 38.52 -27.03 13.93
N LYS A 50 37.51 -27.43 14.72
CA LYS A 50 36.41 -28.30 14.26
C LYS A 50 35.16 -27.51 13.91
N ASP A 51 35.05 -26.27 14.41
CA ASP A 51 33.96 -25.37 14.05
C ASP A 51 34.33 -24.56 12.80
N HIS A 52 33.76 -24.98 11.67
CA HIS A 52 33.91 -24.34 10.37
C HIS A 52 32.83 -23.29 10.10
N SER A 53 32.15 -22.78 11.14
CA SER A 53 31.12 -21.76 10.96
C SER A 53 31.66 -20.47 10.34
N SER A 54 30.97 -20.00 9.31
CA SER A 54 31.34 -18.79 8.59
C SER A 54 31.04 -17.54 9.40
N PHE A 55 31.60 -16.40 8.98
CA PHE A 55 31.26 -15.08 9.56
C PHE A 55 29.75 -14.86 9.62
N PHE A 56 29.03 -15.12 8.52
CA PHE A 56 27.59 -14.87 8.45
C PHE A 56 26.79 -15.79 9.37
N GLN A 57 27.19 -17.05 9.50
CA GLN A 57 26.54 -17.99 10.42
C GLN A 57 26.75 -17.57 11.88
N ARG A 58 27.97 -17.20 12.25
CA ARG A 58 28.30 -16.74 13.61
C ARG A 58 27.64 -15.41 13.94
N HIS A 59 27.59 -14.51 12.97
CA HIS A 59 26.87 -13.25 13.08
C HIS A 59 25.37 -13.48 13.26
N LEU A 60 24.76 -14.34 12.44
CA LEU A 60 23.34 -14.68 12.56
C LEU A 60 23.03 -15.32 13.92
N LYS A 61 23.89 -16.22 14.41
CA LYS A 61 23.75 -16.82 15.76
C LYS A 61 23.78 -15.74 16.85
N ALA A 62 24.69 -14.77 16.76
CA ALA A 62 24.75 -13.67 17.72
C ALA A 62 23.54 -12.74 17.63
N TRP A 63 23.05 -12.46 16.40
CA TRP A 63 21.85 -11.66 16.16
C TRP A 63 20.57 -12.35 16.68
N LEU A 64 20.47 -13.67 16.51
CA LEU A 64 19.34 -14.46 17.00
C LEU A 64 19.37 -14.63 18.52
N GLY A 65 20.56 -14.73 19.11
CA GLY A 65 20.71 -15.02 20.54
C GLY A 65 20.57 -16.50 20.87
N PRO A 66 20.54 -16.86 22.18
CA PRO A 66 20.48 -18.24 22.61
C PRO A 66 19.14 -18.89 22.28
N ARG A 67 19.21 -20.16 21.88
CA ARG A 67 18.05 -21.01 21.56
C ARG A 67 17.71 -21.88 22.77
N ASN A 68 16.43 -21.95 23.14
CA ASN A 68 15.98 -22.87 24.20
C ASN A 68 15.83 -24.32 23.69
N VAL A 69 15.52 -25.28 24.58
CA VAL A 69 15.32 -26.70 24.23
C VAL A 69 14.17 -26.88 23.23
N ARG A 70 13.15 -26.02 23.28
CA ARG A 70 12.02 -26.01 22.33
C ARG A 70 12.39 -25.44 20.96
N GLY A 71 13.50 -24.73 20.88
CA GLY A 71 14.03 -24.11 19.68
C GLY A 71 13.70 -22.63 19.47
N GLU A 72 13.21 -21.97 20.51
CA GLU A 72 12.79 -20.58 20.50
C GLU A 72 13.96 -19.65 20.83
N TYR A 73 13.99 -18.50 20.15
CA TYR A 73 14.97 -17.42 20.38
C TYR A 73 14.38 -16.39 21.34
N TYR A 74 14.04 -16.83 22.55
CA TYR A 74 13.27 -16.06 23.52
C TYR A 74 13.91 -14.72 23.94
N ARG A 75 15.23 -14.57 23.80
CA ARG A 75 15.93 -13.31 24.08
C ARG A 75 15.94 -12.34 22.91
N ASN A 76 15.55 -12.75 21.71
CA ASN A 76 15.52 -11.84 20.58
C ASN A 76 14.30 -10.92 20.70
N LYS A 77 14.55 -9.60 20.64
CA LYS A 77 13.55 -8.54 20.69
C LYS A 77 12.40 -8.77 19.71
N TYR A 78 12.68 -9.34 18.54
CA TYR A 78 11.72 -9.52 17.45
C TYR A 78 11.08 -10.92 17.40
N TYR A 79 11.36 -11.79 18.38
CA TYR A 79 10.85 -13.17 18.36
C TYR A 79 9.37 -13.26 18.73
N TYR A 80 8.95 -12.58 19.80
CA TYR A 80 7.56 -12.58 20.26
C TYR A 80 6.78 -11.38 19.72
N PRO A 81 5.49 -11.57 19.38
CA PRO A 81 4.65 -10.48 18.88
C PRO A 81 4.35 -9.47 20.01
N PRO A 82 4.42 -8.15 19.74
CA PRO A 82 4.03 -7.13 20.70
C PRO A 82 2.54 -7.26 21.09
N GLN A 83 2.22 -6.90 22.34
CA GLN A 83 0.88 -7.04 22.92
C GLN A 83 0.27 -5.69 23.34
N ASN A 84 0.82 -4.57 22.87
CA ASN A 84 0.60 -3.22 23.41
C ASN A 84 0.21 -2.17 22.34
N HIS A 85 -0.32 -2.60 21.19
CA HIS A 85 -0.67 -1.75 20.05
C HIS A 85 0.51 -0.91 19.52
N LYS A 86 1.75 -1.35 19.79
CA LYS A 86 2.97 -0.70 19.30
C LYS A 86 3.79 -1.72 18.53
N PRO A 87 3.84 -1.60 17.19
CA PRO A 87 4.66 -2.48 16.38
C PRO A 87 6.13 -2.41 16.80
N ASN A 88 6.73 -3.58 16.92
CA ASN A 88 8.15 -3.72 17.24
C ASN A 88 8.96 -3.94 15.96
N TYR A 89 9.08 -2.89 15.14
CA TYR A 89 9.81 -2.99 13.87
C TYR A 89 11.32 -2.93 14.03
N ILE A 90 12.01 -3.38 12.99
CA ILE A 90 13.46 -3.60 13.01
C ILE A 90 14.21 -2.26 13.13
N VAL A 91 15.05 -2.17 14.15
CA VAL A 91 16.07 -1.13 14.29
C VAL A 91 17.43 -1.78 14.00
N PRO A 92 18.19 -1.31 13.00
CA PRO A 92 19.44 -1.95 12.59
C PRO A 92 20.62 -1.37 13.40
N ASP A 93 20.52 -1.42 14.72
CA ASP A 93 21.54 -0.98 15.69
C ASP A 93 22.52 -2.09 16.11
N GLY A 94 22.18 -3.34 15.79
CA GLY A 94 22.96 -4.53 16.14
C GLY A 94 22.68 -5.08 17.54
N ASN A 95 21.77 -4.47 18.31
CA ASN A 95 21.40 -4.91 19.64
C ASN A 95 20.02 -5.57 19.61
N THR A 96 19.98 -6.83 19.20
CA THR A 96 18.73 -7.58 19.04
C THR A 96 18.42 -8.52 20.19
N VAL A 97 19.41 -8.83 21.02
CA VAL A 97 19.27 -9.74 22.17
C VAL A 97 19.04 -8.91 23.44
N VAL A 98 17.87 -9.07 24.04
CA VAL A 98 17.49 -8.45 25.31
C VAL A 98 18.02 -9.32 26.45
N ASP A 99 18.90 -8.75 27.28
CA ASP A 99 19.40 -9.38 28.50
C ASP A 99 18.72 -8.71 29.70
N PRO A 100 17.99 -9.44 30.57
CA PRO A 100 17.27 -8.83 31.70
C PRO A 100 18.21 -8.19 32.74
N SER A 101 19.48 -8.62 32.79
CA SER A 101 20.49 -8.07 33.70
C SER A 101 21.13 -6.78 33.19
N LYS A 102 20.97 -6.43 31.90
CA LYS A 102 21.50 -5.18 31.34
C LYS A 102 20.34 -4.20 31.18
N PRO A 103 20.46 -2.95 31.67
CA PRO A 103 19.47 -1.94 31.35
C PRO A 103 19.41 -1.77 29.84
N GLU A 104 18.20 -1.65 29.29
CA GLU A 104 18.01 -1.35 27.87
C GLU A 104 18.74 -0.04 27.56
N THR A 105 19.90 -0.13 26.91
CA THR A 105 20.59 1.07 26.44
C THR A 105 19.79 1.59 25.26
N ASN A 106 18.99 2.63 25.47
CA ASN A 106 18.38 3.44 24.41
C ASN A 106 19.49 4.09 23.57
N ASN A 107 20.04 3.32 22.64
CA ASN A 107 21.02 3.77 21.66
C ASN A 107 20.36 4.51 20.49
N ASP A 108 19.13 5.01 20.67
CA ASP A 108 18.46 5.92 19.74
C ASP A 108 19.32 7.15 19.40
N ARG A 109 20.24 7.53 20.31
CA ARG A 109 21.17 8.65 20.12
C ARG A 109 22.25 8.41 19.05
N ARG A 110 22.49 7.17 18.59
CA ARG A 110 23.57 6.86 17.61
C ARG A 110 23.14 6.87 16.15
N MET A 111 21.84 6.94 15.84
CA MET A 111 21.37 7.26 14.49
C MET A 111 21.13 8.77 14.39
N GLY A 112 22.14 9.51 13.94
CA GLY A 112 22.13 10.97 13.76
C GLY A 112 21.19 11.49 12.65
N ASN A 113 19.93 11.05 12.60
CA ASN A 113 18.91 11.59 11.70
C ASN A 113 17.49 11.23 12.20
N THR A 114 16.98 11.96 13.19
CA THR A 114 15.68 11.73 13.85
C THR A 114 14.47 12.14 12.97
N LYS A 115 14.34 11.53 11.79
CA LYS A 115 13.13 11.58 10.96
C LYS A 115 12.36 10.25 10.92
N ARG A 116 12.96 9.15 11.44
CA ARG A 116 12.35 7.82 11.47
C ARG A 116 11.66 7.56 12.81
N GLY A 117 10.37 7.25 12.77
CA GLY A 117 9.63 6.67 13.89
C GLY A 117 9.62 5.14 13.79
N PRO A 118 10.48 4.40 14.51
CA PRO A 118 10.54 2.94 14.40
C PRO A 118 9.24 2.25 14.82
N SER A 119 8.36 2.93 15.57
CA SER A 119 7.04 2.41 15.95
C SER A 119 6.08 2.22 14.77
N LEU A 120 6.24 3.00 13.69
CA LEU A 120 5.32 2.97 12.54
C LEU A 120 6.02 2.63 11.22
N GLN A 121 7.36 2.60 11.19
CA GLN A 121 8.12 2.39 9.97
C GLN A 121 8.78 0.99 9.94
N PRO A 122 8.21 0.02 9.20
CA PRO A 122 8.70 -1.36 9.17
C PRO A 122 10.12 -1.50 8.65
N PHE A 123 10.47 -0.75 7.59
CA PHE A 123 11.74 -0.90 6.91
C PHE A 123 12.66 0.29 7.20
N PRO A 124 13.88 0.07 7.72
CA PRO A 124 14.79 1.17 8.07
C PRO A 124 15.27 1.98 6.86
N GLN A 125 15.34 1.35 5.67
CA GLN A 125 15.83 1.99 4.45
C GLN A 125 14.74 2.79 3.70
N ASN A 126 13.46 2.55 3.97
CA ASN A 126 12.35 3.22 3.29
C ASN A 126 11.54 4.08 4.29
N PRO A 127 11.78 5.40 4.37
CA PRO A 127 11.07 6.31 5.27
C PRO A 127 9.60 6.55 4.90
N TYR A 128 9.22 6.29 3.65
CA TYR A 128 7.86 6.56 3.16
C TYR A 128 6.90 5.41 3.44
N CYS A 129 7.42 4.18 3.58
CA CYS A 129 6.60 3.02 3.94
C CYS A 129 6.30 3.07 5.45
N LYS A 130 5.04 3.36 5.78
CA LYS A 130 4.51 3.39 7.14
C LYS A 130 3.37 2.40 7.27
N THR A 131 3.19 1.89 8.48
CA THR A 131 2.09 0.98 8.83
C THR A 131 0.79 1.75 8.96
N ALA A 132 -0.25 1.26 8.29
CA ALA A 132 -1.60 1.79 8.44
C ALA A 132 -2.19 1.43 9.81
N LEU A 133 -3.02 2.32 10.33
CA LEU A 133 -3.66 2.17 11.64
C LEU A 133 -4.86 1.21 11.54
N MET A 134 -5.05 0.38 12.55
CA MET A 134 -6.19 -0.51 12.65
C MET A 134 -7.39 0.17 13.30
N ILE A 135 -8.57 -0.03 12.73
CA ILE A 135 -9.83 0.46 13.31
C ILE A 135 -10.18 -0.45 14.49
N SER A 136 -10.53 0.15 15.64
CA SER A 136 -10.95 -0.60 16.82
C SER A 136 -12.22 -1.42 16.53
N ASN A 137 -12.37 -2.56 17.18
CA ASN A 137 -13.54 -3.42 16.94
C ASN A 137 -14.84 -2.71 17.34
N GLU A 138 -14.80 -1.94 18.44
CA GLU A 138 -15.90 -1.08 18.86
C GLU A 138 -16.29 -0.08 17.78
N LEU A 139 -15.31 0.62 17.18
CA LEU A 139 -15.57 1.59 16.12
C LEU A 139 -16.16 0.91 14.87
N LYS A 140 -15.69 -0.29 14.50
CA LYS A 140 -16.28 -1.07 13.38
C LYS A 140 -17.75 -1.39 13.64
N ASP A 141 -18.08 -1.83 14.85
CA ASP A 141 -19.46 -2.12 15.24
C ASP A 141 -20.32 -0.86 15.19
N THR A 142 -19.83 0.27 15.73
CA THR A 142 -20.59 1.53 15.70
C THR A 142 -20.87 2.01 14.27
N ILE A 143 -19.89 1.92 13.37
CA ILE A 143 -20.06 2.25 11.95
C ILE A 143 -21.13 1.34 11.33
N TYR A 144 -21.03 0.03 11.55
CA TYR A 144 -21.99 -0.93 11.02
C TYR A 144 -23.41 -0.63 11.51
N HIS A 145 -23.59 -0.38 12.81
CA HIS A 145 -24.88 -0.06 13.40
C HIS A 145 -25.49 1.23 12.84
N GLN A 146 -24.69 2.29 12.68
CA GLN A 146 -25.15 3.55 12.09
C GLN A 146 -25.60 3.38 10.63
N VAL A 147 -24.91 2.56 9.84
CA VAL A 147 -25.36 2.24 8.47
C VAL A 147 -26.67 1.45 8.47
N GLN A 148 -26.86 0.51 9.40
CA GLN A 148 -28.13 -0.23 9.54
C GLN A 148 -29.28 0.67 9.99
N GLU A 149 -29.01 1.74 10.75
CA GLU A 149 -29.97 2.78 11.13
C GLU A 149 -30.31 3.73 9.97
N GLY A 150 -29.62 3.63 8.83
CA GLY A 150 -29.86 4.43 7.63
C GLY A 150 -28.93 5.64 7.48
N ALA A 151 -27.85 5.74 8.27
CA ALA A 151 -26.87 6.80 8.09
C ALA A 151 -26.12 6.63 6.75
N HIS A 152 -25.89 7.76 6.06
CA HIS A 152 -25.20 7.74 4.78
C HIS A 152 -23.68 7.52 4.96
N ILE A 153 -23.07 6.72 4.10
CA ILE A 153 -21.66 6.30 4.22
C ILE A 153 -20.72 7.51 4.16
N GLN A 154 -21.02 8.51 3.33
CA GLN A 154 -20.24 9.75 3.23
C GLN A 154 -20.27 10.56 4.53
N GLU A 155 -21.42 10.61 5.22
CA GLU A 155 -21.52 11.32 6.50
C GLU A 155 -20.63 10.65 7.54
N LEU A 156 -20.62 9.31 7.58
CA LEU A 156 -19.75 8.54 8.47
C LEU A 156 -18.27 8.71 8.13
N ALA A 157 -17.93 8.75 6.83
CA ALA A 157 -16.59 9.02 6.35
C ALA A 157 -16.07 10.37 6.85
N HIS A 158 -16.88 11.44 6.72
CA HIS A 158 -16.53 12.76 7.24
C HIS A 158 -16.48 12.80 8.77
N LYS A 159 -17.47 12.18 9.45
CA LYS A 159 -17.57 12.16 10.91
C LYS A 159 -16.35 11.51 11.58
N TYR A 160 -15.88 10.39 11.05
CA TYR A 160 -14.75 9.65 11.62
C TYR A 160 -13.41 9.92 10.92
N GLY A 161 -13.39 10.67 9.82
CA GLY A 161 -12.17 10.91 9.05
C GLY A 161 -11.61 9.65 8.39
N ILE A 162 -12.48 8.82 7.82
CA ILE A 162 -12.11 7.55 7.17
C ILE A 162 -12.55 7.62 5.71
N LYS A 163 -11.71 7.18 4.76
CA LYS A 163 -12.06 7.15 3.33
C LYS A 163 -13.33 6.34 3.06
N LEU A 164 -14.14 6.80 2.11
CA LEU A 164 -15.42 6.19 1.74
C LEU A 164 -15.31 4.69 1.44
N GLU A 165 -14.37 4.32 0.56
CA GLU A 165 -14.10 2.92 0.19
C GLU A 165 -13.75 2.05 1.40
N ARG A 166 -13.06 2.62 2.39
CA ARG A 166 -12.66 1.93 3.62
C ARG A 166 -13.85 1.71 4.53
N VAL A 167 -14.78 2.67 4.63
CA VAL A 167 -16.05 2.50 5.36
C VAL A 167 -16.89 1.40 4.73
N GLU A 168 -17.05 1.39 3.40
CA GLU A 168 -17.77 0.31 2.70
C GLU A 168 -17.17 -1.07 2.97
N ALA A 169 -15.83 -1.17 2.94
CA ALA A 169 -15.14 -2.42 3.22
C ALA A 169 -15.39 -2.90 4.65
N ILE A 170 -15.41 -2.00 5.64
CA ILE A 170 -15.72 -2.35 7.04
C ILE A 170 -17.13 -2.93 7.15
N VAL A 171 -18.12 -2.27 6.53
CA VAL A 171 -19.51 -2.72 6.55
C VAL A 171 -19.63 -4.11 5.94
N ARG A 172 -19.07 -4.33 4.75
CA ARG A 172 -19.09 -5.65 4.08
C ARG A 172 -18.40 -6.73 4.91
N LEU A 173 -17.25 -6.42 5.51
CA LEU A 173 -16.54 -7.38 6.37
C LEU A 173 -17.32 -7.71 7.64
N GLN A 174 -18.02 -6.74 8.23
CA GLN A 174 -18.87 -6.98 9.39
C GLN A 174 -20.10 -7.84 9.06
N GLU A 175 -20.71 -7.66 7.89
CA GLU A 175 -21.80 -8.55 7.43
C GLU A 175 -21.33 -10.00 7.32
N ILE A 176 -20.16 -10.21 6.72
CA ILE A 176 -19.55 -11.54 6.57
C ILE A 176 -19.20 -12.14 7.94
N GLU A 177 -18.59 -11.35 8.83
CA GLU A 177 -18.22 -11.79 10.18
C GLU A 177 -19.46 -12.23 10.98
N ARG A 178 -20.53 -11.43 10.96
CA ARG A 178 -21.80 -11.78 11.61
C ARG A 178 -22.44 -13.01 10.98
N GLY A 179 -22.37 -13.17 9.66
CA GLY A 179 -22.81 -14.39 8.97
C GLY A 179 -22.02 -15.62 9.41
N TRP A 180 -20.69 -15.53 9.49
CA TRP A 180 -19.84 -16.62 9.95
C TRP A 180 -20.05 -16.97 11.41
N LYS A 181 -20.33 -15.97 12.25
CA LYS A 181 -20.68 -16.17 13.66
C LYS A 181 -22.00 -16.90 13.81
N LYS A 182 -23.02 -16.55 13.02
CA LYS A 182 -24.31 -17.28 12.98
C LYS A 182 -24.13 -18.74 12.53
N ASP A 183 -23.25 -18.97 11.56
CA ASP A 183 -22.96 -20.30 11.02
C ASP A 183 -21.96 -21.11 11.90
N ASN A 184 -21.47 -20.55 13.01
CA ASN A 184 -20.42 -21.14 13.87
C ASN A 184 -19.14 -21.55 13.09
N LYS A 185 -18.78 -20.78 12.06
CA LYS A 185 -17.56 -21.00 11.24
C LYS A 185 -16.29 -20.44 11.87
N ILE A 186 -16.42 -19.65 12.94
CA ILE A 186 -15.30 -19.02 13.63
C ILE A 186 -14.70 -20.02 14.61
N SER A 187 -13.47 -20.46 14.34
CA SER A 187 -12.73 -21.37 15.22
C SER A 187 -12.02 -20.59 16.35
N PRO A 188 -11.82 -21.19 17.53
CA PRO A 188 -11.15 -20.52 18.65
C PRO A 188 -9.70 -20.14 18.34
N ASP A 189 -9.03 -20.88 17.46
CA ASP A 189 -7.66 -20.54 17.05
C ASP A 189 -7.63 -19.33 16.12
N MET A 190 -8.67 -19.13 15.30
CA MET A 190 -8.82 -17.92 14.48
C MET A 190 -9.05 -16.69 15.36
N GLU A 191 -9.83 -16.83 16.44
CA GLU A 191 -10.02 -15.75 17.42
C GLU A 191 -8.70 -15.39 18.13
N LYS A 192 -7.93 -16.39 18.58
CA LYS A 192 -6.60 -16.15 19.17
C LYS A 192 -5.69 -15.42 18.19
N PHE A 193 -5.67 -15.85 16.93
CA PHE A 193 -4.88 -15.19 15.88
C PHE A 193 -5.31 -13.73 15.67
N ALA A 194 -6.61 -13.49 15.53
CA ALA A 194 -7.16 -12.14 15.38
C ALA A 194 -6.81 -11.25 16.58
N ASN A 195 -6.90 -11.77 17.80
CA ASN A 195 -6.55 -11.06 19.02
C ASN A 195 -5.06 -10.69 19.10
N VAL A 196 -4.16 -11.59 18.69
CA VAL A 196 -2.73 -11.29 18.63
C VAL A 196 -2.45 -10.22 17.59
N MET A 197 -3.02 -10.35 16.38
CA MET A 197 -2.86 -9.36 15.31
C MET A 197 -3.38 -7.99 15.74
N TYR A 198 -4.56 -7.92 16.36
CA TYR A 198 -5.14 -6.68 16.87
C TYR A 198 -4.19 -5.93 17.82
N LYS A 199 -3.49 -6.65 18.70
CA LYS A 199 -2.53 -6.08 19.65
C LYS A 199 -1.18 -5.73 19.04
N MET A 200 -0.85 -6.26 17.86
CA MET A 200 0.41 -5.96 17.17
C MET A 200 0.40 -4.60 16.48
N PHE A 201 -0.77 -4.15 16.02
CA PHE A 201 -0.90 -2.94 15.23
C PHE A 201 -1.38 -1.75 16.07
N PRO A 202 -1.00 -0.52 15.67
CA PRO A 202 -1.49 0.69 16.28
C PRO A 202 -2.97 0.89 15.94
N LEU A 203 -3.71 1.46 16.89
CA LEU A 203 -5.13 1.75 16.71
C LEU A 203 -5.31 3.13 16.06
N PHE A 204 -6.41 3.26 15.34
CA PHE A 204 -6.87 4.51 14.74
C PHE A 204 -7.76 5.25 15.74
N GLU A 205 -7.40 6.47 16.08
CA GLU A 205 -8.15 7.33 16.98
C GLU A 205 -8.73 8.55 16.23
N PRO A 206 -10.05 8.57 15.95
CA PRO A 206 -10.68 9.76 15.37
C PRO A 206 -10.78 10.88 16.43
N PRO A 207 -10.51 12.15 16.09
CA PRO A 207 -10.14 12.69 14.78
C PRO A 207 -8.61 12.83 14.54
N VAL A 208 -7.78 12.43 15.52
CA VAL A 208 -6.32 12.67 15.50
C VAL A 208 -5.66 12.04 14.28
N ASP A 209 -6.09 10.83 13.96
CA ASP A 209 -5.50 10.02 12.90
C ASP A 209 -6.26 10.11 11.57
N ALA A 210 -7.10 11.13 11.38
CA ALA A 210 -7.98 11.25 10.22
C ALA A 210 -7.22 11.13 8.89
N GLU A 211 -7.79 10.33 7.98
CA GLU A 211 -7.31 10.19 6.62
C GLU A 211 -7.63 11.44 5.81
N ASN A 212 -6.83 11.70 4.77
CA ASN A 212 -7.11 12.79 3.86
C ASN A 212 -8.26 12.41 2.92
N LEU A 213 -9.42 13.05 3.13
CA LEU A 213 -10.64 12.82 2.36
C LEU A 213 -10.66 13.62 1.03
N THR A 214 -9.73 14.56 0.83
CA THR A 214 -9.67 15.40 -0.38
C THR A 214 -8.65 14.89 -1.41
N GLU A 215 -8.26 13.62 -1.33
CA GLU A 215 -7.31 13.01 -2.27
C GLU A 215 -8.01 12.65 -3.58
N ILE A 216 -7.57 13.27 -4.67
CA ILE A 216 -8.01 12.92 -6.03
C ILE A 216 -6.88 12.21 -6.79
N PRO A 217 -7.20 11.23 -7.65
CA PRO A 217 -6.21 10.61 -8.52
C PRO A 217 -5.69 11.63 -9.53
N THR A 218 -4.37 11.69 -9.73
CA THR A 218 -3.75 12.64 -10.66
C THR A 218 -3.92 12.19 -12.11
N PRO A 219 -4.66 12.92 -12.97
CA PRO A 219 -4.82 12.55 -14.37
C PRO A 219 -3.52 12.79 -15.16
N GLN A 220 -3.32 12.07 -16.27
CA GLN A 220 -2.07 12.17 -17.05
C GLN A 220 -1.80 13.59 -17.58
N ARG A 221 -2.85 14.33 -17.93
CA ARG A 221 -2.71 15.68 -18.51
C ARG A 221 -2.06 16.69 -17.54
N THR A 222 -2.26 16.53 -16.23
CA THR A 222 -1.72 17.45 -15.21
C THR A 222 -0.28 17.13 -14.83
N LEU A 223 0.27 15.98 -15.25
CA LEU A 223 1.68 15.63 -14.99
C LEU A 223 2.65 16.46 -15.84
N HIS A 224 2.17 17.05 -16.94
CA HIS A 224 2.96 17.89 -17.82
C HIS A 224 2.90 19.36 -17.38
N GLN A 225 4.07 19.96 -17.18
CA GLN A 225 4.19 21.38 -16.85
C GLN A 225 3.82 22.24 -18.06
N ARG A 226 2.96 23.24 -17.85
CA ARG A 226 2.57 24.24 -18.84
C ARG A 226 2.80 25.62 -18.26
N PHE A 227 3.29 26.53 -19.10
CA PHE A 227 3.45 27.94 -18.77
C PHE A 227 2.68 28.75 -19.79
N LEU A 228 1.92 29.73 -19.32
CA LEU A 228 1.16 30.65 -20.14
C LEU A 228 1.56 32.06 -19.79
N THR A 229 1.65 32.90 -20.81
CA THR A 229 1.83 34.34 -20.69
C THR A 229 0.46 34.98 -20.79
N ILE A 230 -0.02 35.49 -19.67
CA ILE A 230 -1.29 36.22 -19.53
C ILE A 230 -0.97 37.70 -19.29
N SER A 231 -1.97 38.57 -19.45
CA SER A 231 -1.78 39.98 -19.12
C SER A 231 -1.48 40.15 -17.63
N GLU A 232 -0.67 41.14 -17.26
CA GLU A 232 -0.31 41.41 -15.85
C GLU A 232 -1.53 41.67 -14.97
N SER A 233 -2.63 42.15 -15.56
CA SER A 233 -3.89 42.44 -14.88
C SER A 233 -4.90 41.30 -14.91
N GLU A 234 -4.62 40.20 -15.62
CA GLU A 234 -5.58 39.11 -15.81
C GLU A 234 -5.54 38.13 -14.63
N PRO A 235 -6.67 37.88 -13.94
CA PRO A 235 -6.72 36.91 -12.86
C PRO A 235 -6.63 35.49 -13.43
N PHE A 236 -5.96 34.59 -12.71
CA PHE A 236 -5.83 33.19 -13.12
C PHE A 236 -6.20 32.25 -11.97
N GLY A 237 -7.31 31.53 -12.14
CA GLY A 237 -7.86 30.63 -11.13
C GLY A 237 -7.73 29.13 -11.46
N PRO A 238 -8.17 28.26 -10.53
CA PRO A 238 -8.20 26.81 -10.77
C PRO A 238 -9.13 26.38 -11.91
N VAL A 239 -10.20 27.15 -12.18
CA VAL A 239 -11.16 26.87 -13.26
C VAL A 239 -10.51 27.14 -14.62
N ASP A 240 -9.84 28.27 -14.77
CA ASP A 240 -9.11 28.62 -15.99
C ASP A 240 -7.98 27.61 -16.25
N ALA A 241 -7.26 27.22 -15.20
CA ALA A 241 -6.25 26.16 -15.28
C ALA A 241 -6.84 24.83 -15.77
N ALA A 242 -8.01 24.44 -15.27
CA ALA A 242 -8.69 23.20 -15.68
C ALA A 242 -9.08 23.26 -17.16
N GLU A 243 -9.59 24.41 -17.63
CA GLU A 243 -9.92 24.65 -19.04
C GLU A 243 -8.69 24.48 -19.95
N ILE A 244 -7.54 25.04 -19.55
CA ILE A 244 -6.28 24.88 -20.28
C ILE A 244 -5.87 23.40 -20.38
N PHE A 245 -6.03 22.63 -19.31
CA PHE A 245 -5.78 21.19 -19.34
C PHE A 245 -6.89 20.40 -20.07
N GLY A 246 -8.01 21.04 -20.40
CA GLY A 246 -9.20 20.42 -20.98
C GLY A 246 -9.81 19.38 -20.03
N LEU A 247 -9.83 19.68 -18.73
CA LEU A 247 -10.32 18.83 -17.66
C LEU A 247 -11.38 19.58 -16.84
N GLU A 248 -12.14 18.81 -16.07
CA GLU A 248 -13.00 19.38 -15.02
C GLU A 248 -12.16 19.93 -13.85
N PRO A 249 -12.60 21.00 -13.17
CA PRO A 249 -11.98 21.49 -11.96
C PRO A 249 -11.82 20.40 -10.89
N ALA A 250 -10.75 20.50 -10.10
CA ALA A 250 -10.42 19.53 -9.04
C ALA A 250 -11.53 19.36 -7.99
N GLN A 251 -12.31 20.41 -7.72
CA GLN A 251 -13.45 20.32 -6.81
C GLN A 251 -14.55 19.43 -7.38
N GLN A 252 -14.91 19.60 -8.65
CA GLN A 252 -15.95 18.79 -9.30
C GLN A 252 -15.55 17.32 -9.40
N THR A 253 -14.26 17.04 -9.63
CA THR A 253 -13.78 15.65 -9.64
C THR A 253 -13.81 15.02 -8.26
N LEU A 254 -13.52 15.79 -7.20
CA LEU A 254 -13.69 15.33 -5.82
C LEU A 254 -15.16 15.06 -5.52
N ASP A 255 -16.05 16.01 -5.84
CA ASP A 255 -17.49 15.89 -5.62
C ASP A 255 -18.01 14.61 -6.31
N ASN A 256 -17.66 14.39 -7.59
CA ASN A 256 -17.98 13.18 -8.35
C ASN A 256 -17.47 11.87 -7.73
N LEU A 257 -16.36 11.90 -6.98
CA LEU A 257 -15.81 10.73 -6.27
C LEU A 257 -16.49 10.50 -4.92
N THR A 258 -16.99 11.57 -4.29
CA THR A 258 -17.68 11.52 -3.01
C THR A 258 -19.18 11.28 -3.13
N GLU A 259 -19.79 11.73 -4.23
CA GLU A 259 -21.19 11.57 -4.52
C GLU A 259 -21.51 10.08 -4.72
N PHE A 260 -22.38 9.57 -3.85
CA PHE A 260 -22.99 8.28 -4.06
C PHE A 260 -23.93 8.41 -5.25
N LYS A 261 -23.48 7.96 -6.43
CA LYS A 261 -24.44 7.71 -7.52
C LYS A 261 -25.28 6.54 -7.06
N ASP A 262 -26.47 6.83 -6.52
CA ASP A 262 -27.56 5.88 -6.47
C ASP A 262 -27.75 5.37 -7.90
N THR A 263 -27.14 4.24 -8.18
CA THR A 263 -27.24 3.55 -9.48
C THR A 263 -28.69 3.22 -9.84
N THR A 264 -29.61 3.41 -8.89
CA THR A 264 -31.05 3.25 -9.00
C THR A 264 -31.82 4.55 -9.29
N ALA A 265 -31.32 5.75 -8.94
CA ALA A 265 -32.14 6.97 -8.96
C ALA A 265 -31.76 7.98 -10.06
N ASP A 266 -30.46 8.30 -10.26
CA ASP A 266 -30.09 9.47 -11.10
C ASP A 266 -29.07 9.23 -12.22
N SER A 267 -28.55 8.01 -12.35
CA SER A 267 -27.97 7.65 -13.64
C SER A 267 -29.11 7.33 -14.60
N LYS A 268 -29.30 8.19 -15.61
CA LYS A 268 -29.73 7.75 -16.96
C LYS A 268 -28.68 6.77 -17.52
N ALA A 269 -28.41 5.68 -16.80
CA ALA A 269 -27.78 4.51 -17.36
C ALA A 269 -28.62 4.21 -18.59
N ARG A 270 -28.01 4.20 -19.76
CA ARG A 270 -28.68 3.77 -20.98
C ARG A 270 -29.10 2.33 -20.71
N THR A 271 -30.32 2.14 -20.24
CA THR A 271 -30.87 0.82 -19.99
C THR A 271 -31.06 0.22 -21.38
N ASN A 272 -30.16 -0.67 -21.75
CA ASN A 272 -30.33 -1.41 -22.99
C ASN A 272 -31.61 -2.23 -22.85
N GLU A 273 -32.48 -2.18 -23.85
CA GLU A 273 -33.65 -3.04 -23.91
C GLU A 273 -33.18 -4.51 -23.87
N VAL A 274 -33.61 -5.25 -22.85
CA VAL A 274 -33.29 -6.67 -22.68
C VAL A 274 -34.58 -7.47 -22.82
N LEU A 275 -34.61 -8.36 -23.81
CA LEU A 275 -35.68 -9.32 -24.02
C LEU A 275 -35.22 -10.68 -23.46
N ILE A 276 -36.05 -11.29 -22.61
CA ILE A 276 -35.81 -12.62 -22.05
C ILE A 276 -36.78 -13.59 -22.72
N GLY A 277 -36.26 -14.66 -23.34
CA GLY A 277 -37.08 -15.67 -24.01
C GLY A 277 -37.92 -16.48 -23.02
N LYS A 278 -39.10 -16.93 -23.45
CA LYS A 278 -39.98 -17.79 -22.65
C LYS A 278 -39.34 -19.18 -22.47
N GLN A 279 -39.03 -19.56 -21.22
CA GLN A 279 -38.52 -20.88 -20.87
C GLN A 279 -39.66 -21.90 -20.83
N LYS A 280 -39.54 -23.02 -21.58
CA LYS A 280 -40.48 -24.14 -21.53
C LYS A 280 -40.00 -25.20 -20.53
N GLN A 281 -40.93 -26.06 -20.10
CA GLN A 281 -40.61 -27.18 -19.21
C GLN A 281 -39.68 -28.16 -19.92
N GLY A 282 -38.48 -28.37 -19.38
CA GLY A 282 -37.41 -29.17 -19.99
C GLY A 282 -36.22 -28.35 -20.51
N ASP A 283 -36.34 -27.03 -20.61
CA ASP A 283 -35.24 -26.17 -21.06
C ASP A 283 -34.20 -25.96 -19.95
N SER A 284 -32.92 -26.19 -20.26
CA SER A 284 -31.80 -26.07 -19.32
C SER A 284 -31.24 -24.64 -19.19
N ALA A 285 -31.58 -23.74 -20.11
CA ALA A 285 -31.06 -22.38 -20.16
C ALA A 285 -32.09 -21.37 -20.64
N VAL A 286 -31.90 -20.10 -20.24
CA VAL A 286 -32.74 -18.98 -20.65
C VAL A 286 -31.94 -18.09 -21.61
N PHE A 287 -32.53 -17.77 -22.76
CA PHE A 287 -31.93 -16.87 -23.73
C PHE A 287 -32.19 -15.40 -23.36
N LYS A 288 -31.11 -14.63 -23.24
CA LYS A 288 -31.13 -13.19 -22.99
C LYS A 288 -30.68 -12.46 -24.25
N PHE A 289 -31.55 -11.62 -24.80
CA PHE A 289 -31.27 -10.78 -25.96
C PHE A 289 -31.13 -9.33 -25.52
N THR A 290 -29.98 -8.73 -25.79
CA THR A 290 -29.72 -7.32 -25.49
C THR A 290 -29.71 -6.53 -26.79
N ARG A 291 -30.53 -5.49 -26.91
CA ARG A 291 -30.53 -4.60 -28.07
C ARG A 291 -29.17 -3.90 -28.18
N ALA A 292 -28.59 -3.89 -29.37
CA ALA A 292 -27.34 -3.22 -29.65
C ALA A 292 -27.32 -2.69 -31.10
N GLN A 293 -26.56 -1.63 -31.34
CA GLN A 293 -26.53 -0.92 -32.63
C GLN A 293 -25.66 -1.67 -33.65
N SER A 294 -26.12 -1.75 -34.91
CA SER A 294 -25.36 -2.35 -36.00
C SER A 294 -24.05 -1.57 -36.23
N GLY A 295 -22.92 -2.27 -36.31
CA GLY A 295 -21.57 -1.70 -36.43
C GLY A 295 -20.71 -1.78 -35.17
N ASP A 296 -21.33 -1.80 -33.99
CA ASP A 296 -20.64 -1.88 -32.69
C ASP A 296 -20.68 -3.29 -32.07
N VAL A 297 -21.29 -4.26 -32.77
CA VAL A 297 -21.58 -5.61 -32.28
C VAL A 297 -20.87 -6.65 -33.13
N GLY A 298 -20.40 -7.72 -32.49
CA GLY A 298 -19.72 -8.85 -33.12
C GLY A 298 -18.19 -8.75 -33.04
N PHE A 299 -17.52 -9.87 -33.32
CA PHE A 299 -16.06 -9.88 -33.38
C PHE A 299 -15.58 -9.21 -34.67
N ARG A 300 -14.65 -8.27 -34.55
CA ARG A 300 -14.11 -7.54 -35.71
C ARG A 300 -13.35 -8.49 -36.64
N TYR A 301 -13.68 -8.45 -37.92
CA TYR A 301 -12.93 -9.18 -38.95
C TYR A 301 -11.52 -8.61 -39.10
N GLY A 302 -10.54 -9.48 -39.32
CA GLY A 302 -9.12 -9.08 -39.47
C GLY A 302 -8.42 -8.67 -38.16
N ALA A 303 -9.05 -8.84 -36.99
CA ALA A 303 -8.38 -8.64 -35.72
C ALA A 303 -7.19 -9.62 -35.56
N SER A 304 -6.02 -9.10 -35.18
CA SER A 304 -4.83 -9.92 -35.02
C SER A 304 -4.96 -10.88 -33.83
N ARG A 305 -4.78 -12.19 -34.04
CA ARG A 305 -4.73 -13.15 -32.94
C ARG A 305 -3.53 -12.87 -32.02
N ARG A 306 -3.77 -12.51 -30.76
CA ARG A 306 -2.72 -12.17 -29.79
C ARG A 306 -2.27 -13.35 -28.93
N ASP A 307 -2.86 -14.53 -29.09
CA ASP A 307 -2.62 -15.70 -28.21
C ASP A 307 -1.16 -16.13 -28.07
N ARG A 308 -0.36 -15.92 -29.13
CA ARG A 308 1.08 -16.25 -29.17
C ARG A 308 1.97 -15.12 -28.67
N LYS A 309 1.43 -13.93 -28.40
CA LYS A 309 2.17 -12.77 -27.92
C LYS A 309 2.23 -12.78 -26.38
N LYS A 310 3.24 -12.11 -25.83
CA LYS A 310 3.43 -12.01 -24.37
C LYS A 310 2.36 -11.15 -23.70
N ASP A 311 1.79 -10.21 -24.43
CA ASP A 311 0.71 -9.31 -24.03
C ASP A 311 -0.69 -9.88 -24.32
N ARG A 312 -0.84 -11.21 -24.35
CA ARG A 312 -2.15 -11.85 -24.53
C ARG A 312 -3.10 -11.48 -23.40
N ALA A 313 -4.37 -11.27 -23.73
CA ALA A 313 -5.39 -10.96 -22.74
C ALA A 313 -5.81 -12.23 -21.99
N ILE A 314 -5.73 -12.19 -20.66
CA ILE A 314 -6.12 -13.29 -19.78
C ILE A 314 -7.19 -12.74 -18.84
N GLY A 315 -8.31 -13.46 -18.74
CA GLY A 315 -9.42 -13.13 -17.85
C GLY A 315 -9.81 -14.31 -16.98
N PHE A 316 -10.85 -14.12 -16.17
CA PHE A 316 -11.42 -15.14 -15.31
C PHE A 316 -12.92 -15.25 -15.54
N ASP A 317 -13.42 -16.48 -15.64
CA ASP A 317 -14.87 -16.75 -15.73
C ASP A 317 -15.55 -16.54 -14.35
N LYS A 318 -16.88 -16.52 -14.32
CA LYS A 318 -17.70 -16.40 -13.10
C LYS A 318 -17.36 -17.47 -12.04
N ALA A 319 -16.90 -18.63 -12.47
CA ALA A 319 -16.43 -19.71 -11.59
C ALA A 319 -14.97 -19.55 -11.12
N GLY A 320 -14.28 -18.47 -11.51
CA GLY A 320 -12.86 -18.21 -11.18
C GLY A 320 -11.86 -18.98 -12.03
N LYS A 321 -12.28 -19.63 -13.12
CA LYS A 321 -11.38 -20.34 -14.03
C LYS A 321 -10.67 -19.35 -14.97
N MET A 322 -9.36 -19.53 -15.15
CA MET A 322 -8.57 -18.72 -16.09
C MET A 322 -9.00 -19.04 -17.53
N VAL A 323 -9.32 -17.99 -18.29
CA VAL A 323 -9.75 -18.09 -19.70
C VAL A 323 -8.98 -17.07 -20.53
N ASN A 324 -8.58 -17.45 -21.75
CA ASN A 324 -8.00 -16.49 -22.70
C ASN A 324 -9.12 -15.59 -23.24
N MET A 325 -8.98 -14.27 -23.08
CA MET A 325 -9.95 -13.33 -23.64
C MET A 325 -9.68 -13.16 -25.13
N VAL A 326 -10.73 -13.34 -25.94
CA VAL A 326 -10.69 -13.29 -27.41
C VAL A 326 -11.07 -11.92 -27.91
#